data_AF-A0A945HF07-F1
#
_entry.id   AF-A0A945HF07-F1
#
_cell.length_a   1.000
_cell.length_b   1.000
_cell.length_c   1.000
_cell.angle_alpha   90.00
_cell.angle_beta   90.00
_cell.angle_gamma   90.00
#
_symmetry.space_group_name_H-M   'P 1'
#
loop_
_entity.id
_entity.type
_entity.pdbx_description
1 polymer ?
#
loop_
_entity_poly.entity_id
_entity_poly.type
_entity_poly.pdbx_seq_one_letter_code
_entity_poly.pdbx_strand_id
1 'polypeptide(L)' 'NYGVSDRGASVRIPWQVHLEGKGYIEDRRPNANMDPYVVTRLITNTCCEALAG' A
#
# COMPACT_ATOMS: atom_id res chain seq x y z
N ASN A 1 11.01 0.43 1.03
CA ASN A 1 10.91 0.92 2.42
C ASN A 1 9.46 1.33 2.72
N TYR A 2 9.02 1.35 3.98
CA TYR A 2 7.70 1.84 4.39
C TYR A 2 7.80 2.77 5.61
N GLY A 3 6.84 3.68 5.79
CA GLY A 3 6.87 4.65 6.90
C GLY A 3 5.51 5.29 7.23
N VAL A 4 5.37 5.76 8.47
CA VAL A 4 4.18 6.48 8.96
C VAL A 4 4.27 7.95 8.56
N SER A 5 3.27 8.42 7.80
CA SER A 5 3.21 9.77 7.22
C SER A 5 4.41 10.15 6.32
N ASP A 6 5.30 9.21 6.01
CA ASP A 6 6.47 9.45 5.18
C ASP A 6 6.09 9.51 3.71
N ARG A 7 6.32 10.67 3.07
CA ARG A 7 6.05 10.88 1.65
C ARG A 7 7.20 10.44 0.73
N GLY A 8 8.38 10.15 1.26
CA GLY A 8 9.52 9.60 0.52
C GLY A 8 9.58 8.07 0.51
N ALA A 9 8.80 7.41 1.36
CA ALA A 9 8.72 5.95 1.41
C ALA A 9 7.97 5.36 0.20
N SER A 10 8.34 4.14 -0.19
CA SER A 10 7.65 3.40 -1.25
C SER A 10 6.19 3.10 -0.90
N VAL A 11 5.91 2.75 0.37
CA VAL A 11 4.57 2.52 0.90
C VAL A 11 4.37 3.41 2.12
N ARG A 12 3.28 4.18 2.12
CA ARG A 12 2.94 5.12 3.19
C ARG A 12 1.78 4.59 4.02
N ILE A 13 1.91 4.68 5.34
CA ILE A 13 0.80 4.51 6.29
C ILE A 13 0.33 5.91 6.70
N PRO A 14 -0.90 6.34 6.37
CA PRO A 14 -1.40 7.64 6.80
C PRO A 14 -1.36 7.80 8.32
N TRP A 15 -1.09 9.01 8.80
CA TRP A 15 -1.05 9.32 10.23
C TRP A 15 -2.33 8.89 10.96
N GLN A 16 -3.51 9.14 10.35
CA GLN A 16 -4.78 8.73 10.95
C GLN A 16 -4.89 7.22 11.12
N VAL A 17 -4.44 6.45 10.11
CA VAL A 17 -4.44 4.98 10.16
C VAL A 17 -3.53 4.46 11.27
N HIS A 18 -2.37 5.10 11.44
CA HIS A 18 -1.46 4.77 12.52
C HIS A 18 -2.06 5.07 13.91
N LEU A 19 -2.71 6.23 14.07
CA LEU A 19 -3.38 6.60 15.33
C LEU A 19 -4.56 5.70 15.66
N GLU A 20 -5.40 5.37 14.67
CA GLU A 20 -6.63 4.61 14.88
C GLU A 20 -6.40 3.09 14.92
N GLY A 21 -5.21 2.62 14.53
CA GLY A 21 -4.85 1.20 14.48
C GLY A 21 -5.60 0.41 13.40
N LYS A 22 -6.29 1.09 12.48
CA LYS A 22 -7.08 0.51 11.39
C LYS A 22 -7.16 1.44 10.20
N GLY A 23 -7.40 0.90 9.01
CA GLY A 23 -7.57 1.67 7.79
C GLY A 23 -6.87 1.03 6.60
N TYR A 24 -6.03 1.80 5.90
CA TYR A 24 -5.40 1.40 4.64
C TYR A 24 -3.93 1.82 4.55
N ILE A 25 -3.21 1.22 3.60
CA ILE A 25 -1.88 1.63 3.18
C ILE A 25 -1.94 2.26 1.79
N GLU A 26 -1.00 3.14 1.48
CA GLU A 26 -0.86 3.77 0.16
C GLU A 26 0.43 3.30 -0.50
N ASP A 27 0.32 2.49 -1.56
CA ASP A 27 1.46 2.14 -2.42
C ASP A 27 1.71 3.25 -3.43
N ARG A 28 2.87 3.91 -3.33
CA ARG A 28 3.22 5.10 -4.11
C ARG A 28 4.25 4.81 -5.21
N ARG A 29 4.58 3.53 -5.42
CA ARG A 29 5.47 3.05 -6.48
C ARG A 29 4.84 3.03 -7.87
N PRO A 30 3.53 2.78 -8.05
CA PRO A 30 2.93 2.73 -9.36
C PRO A 30 3.04 4.08 -10.11
N ASN A 31 3.56 4.06 -11.35
CA ASN A 31 3.71 5.25 -12.20
C ASN A 31 2.38 5.64 -12.86
N ALA A 32 2.19 6.91 -13.25
CA ALA A 32 0.94 7.44 -13.80
C ALA A 32 0.40 6.72 -15.05
N ASN A 33 1.24 5.98 -15.78
CA ASN A 33 0.87 5.20 -16.97
C ASN A 33 0.64 3.70 -16.68
N MET A 34 0.53 3.30 -15.42
CA MET A 34 0.34 1.90 -15.06
C MET A 34 -1.00 1.34 -15.58
N ASP A 35 -1.04 0.05 -15.89
CA ASP A 35 -2.30 -0.66 -16.08
C ASP A 35 -2.96 -0.93 -14.71
N PRO A 36 -4.15 -0.37 -14.43
CA PRO A 36 -4.81 -0.55 -13.15
C PRO A 36 -5.18 -2.00 -12.86
N TYR A 37 -5.48 -2.82 -13.87
CA TYR A 37 -5.85 -4.22 -13.66
C TYR A 37 -4.64 -5.06 -13.25
N VAL A 38 -3.47 -4.78 -13.84
CA VAL A 38 -2.24 -5.47 -13.50
C VAL A 38 -1.80 -5.08 -12.08
N VAL A 39 -1.77 -3.79 -11.77
CA VAL A 39 -1.29 -3.32 -10.46
C VAL A 39 -2.20 -3.77 -9.33
N THR A 40 -3.52 -3.63 -9.48
CA THR A 40 -4.47 -4.09 -8.45
C THR A 40 -4.37 -5.59 -8.23
N ARG A 41 -4.27 -6.39 -9.30
CA ARG A 41 -4.07 -7.84 -9.20
C ARG A 41 -2.80 -8.19 -8.44
N LEU A 42 -1.67 -7.55 -8.73
CA LEU A 42 -0.39 -7.82 -8.07
C LEU A 42 -0.44 -7.48 -6.57
N ILE A 43 -1.05 -6.35 -6.21
CA ILE A 43 -1.22 -5.93 -4.82
C ILE A 43 -2.09 -6.94 -4.07
N THR A 44 -3.27 -7.27 -4.63
CA THR A 44 -4.18 -8.22 -4.01
C THR A 44 -3.54 -9.59 -3.86
N ASN A 45 -2.88 -10.12 -4.90
CA ASN A 45 -2.25 -11.44 -4.81
C ASN A 45 -1.19 -11.47 -3.70
N THR A 46 -0.23 -10.55 -3.74
CA THR A 46 0.88 -10.54 -2.78
C THR A 46 0.40 -10.33 -1.35
N CYS A 47 -0.52 -9.38 -1.12
CA CYS A 47 -0.97 -9.05 0.23
C CYS A 47 -1.98 -10.07 0.77
N CYS A 48 -2.98 -10.48 -0.02
CA CYS A 48 -3.99 -11.41 0.44
C CYS A 48 -3.42 -12.82 0.62
N GLU A 49 -2.49 -13.27 -0.23
CA GLU A 49 -1.81 -14.56 0.01
C GLU A 49 -1.04 -14.53 1.34
N ALA A 50 -0.32 -13.45 1.64
CA ALA A 50 0.40 -13.32 2.91
C ALA A 50 -0.52 -13.21 4.14
N LEU A 51 -1.75 -12.69 3.99
CA LEU A 51 -2.75 -12.55 5.06
C LEU A 51 -3.67 -13.77 5.20
N ALA A 52 -3.70 -14.66 4.21
CA ALA A 52 -4.53 -15.86 4.22
C ALA A 52 -3.89 -17.04 4.95
N GLY A 53 -2.60 -16.92 5.34
CA GLY A 53 -1.90 -17.84 6.25
C GLY A 53 -2.02 -17.40 7.70
#